data_AF-A0A0M8VJ26-F1
#
_entry.id   AF-A0A0M8VJ26-F1
#
_cell.length_a   1.000
_cell.length_b   1.000
_cell.length_c   1.000
_cell.angle_alpha   90.00
_cell.angle_beta   90.00
_cell.angle_gamma   90.00
#
_symmetry.space_group_name_H-M   'P 1'
#
loop_
_entity.id
_entity.type
_entity.pdbx_description
1 polymer ?
#
loop_
_entity_poly.entity_id
_entity_poly.type
_entity_poly.pdbx_seq_one_letter_code
_entity_poly.pdbx_strand_id
1 'polypeptide(L)'
;MDPAAEPVVTAHRAWDDEWIALPCTACGRRNQWPQPELGCSCGTVLRIPVTAGPPPPPPAASAPERATGAVASEPGAARPAFQPRAIRTARDAVTTAALYLRWLGYRDIRRADQRPPNGIGLAAHGLLAQVDPTVRPAAPRDVECLWLTAMTESADCVYISLAGYTDDARLRATALGVPLFVLDLAGVPQPVNDAADTLNTEGAPERGTRARDGRS
;
A
#
# COMPACT_ATOMS: atom_id res chain seq x y z
N MET A 1 5.15 -17.73 -37.24
CA MET A 1 5.31 -16.29 -36.96
C MET A 1 5.68 -15.62 -38.28
N ASP A 2 5.03 -14.51 -38.60
CA ASP A 2 5.14 -13.78 -39.87
C ASP A 2 6.25 -12.70 -39.79
N PRO A 3 7.23 -12.67 -40.72
CA PRO A 3 8.36 -11.75 -40.69
C PRO A 3 8.07 -10.32 -41.17
N ALA A 4 6.83 -9.98 -41.57
CA ALA A 4 6.49 -8.67 -42.14
C ALA A 4 5.90 -7.64 -41.14
N ALA A 5 5.91 -7.92 -39.83
CA ALA A 5 5.35 -6.98 -38.85
C ALA A 5 6.26 -5.75 -38.65
N GLU A 6 5.76 -4.57 -39.02
CA GLU A 6 6.48 -3.30 -38.80
C GLU A 6 6.48 -2.90 -37.31
N PRO A 7 7.61 -2.37 -36.79
CA PRO A 7 7.72 -2.00 -35.38
C PRO A 7 6.88 -0.76 -35.05
N VAL A 8 5.92 -0.92 -34.16
CA VAL A 8 5.09 0.17 -33.61
C VAL A 8 5.70 0.70 -32.31
N VAL A 9 5.82 2.03 -32.18
CA VAL A 9 6.19 2.69 -30.92
C VAL A 9 4.96 2.71 -30.01
N THR A 10 4.94 1.83 -29.02
CA THR A 10 3.84 1.73 -28.06
C THR A 10 4.02 2.75 -26.93
N ALA A 11 3.17 3.78 -26.89
CA ALA A 11 3.12 4.76 -25.79
C ALA A 11 2.33 4.28 -24.55
N HIS A 12 2.08 2.98 -24.44
CA HIS A 12 1.49 2.34 -23.25
C HIS A 12 2.16 0.99 -23.04
N ARG A 13 2.96 0.88 -21.97
CA ARG A 13 3.47 -0.41 -21.49
C ARG A 13 2.34 -1.13 -20.77
N ALA A 14 1.93 -2.28 -21.29
CA ALA A 14 0.95 -3.16 -20.64
C ALA A 14 1.62 -3.97 -19.52
N TRP A 15 0.98 -3.98 -18.36
CA TRP A 15 1.45 -4.61 -17.12
C TRP A 15 1.68 -6.13 -17.23
N ASP A 16 1.01 -6.84 -18.16
CA ASP A 16 1.12 -8.30 -18.29
C ASP A 16 2.51 -8.78 -18.75
N ASP A 17 3.30 -7.92 -19.40
CA ASP A 17 4.63 -8.29 -19.88
C ASP A 17 5.72 -8.18 -18.81
N GLU A 18 5.43 -7.72 -17.58
CA GLU A 18 6.45 -7.38 -16.56
C GLU A 18 6.38 -8.26 -15.29
N TRP A 19 5.46 -9.24 -15.24
CA TRP A 19 5.19 -10.02 -14.02
C TRP A 19 5.15 -11.53 -14.27
N ILE A 20 5.87 -12.29 -13.43
CA ILE A 20 5.91 -13.76 -13.47
C ILE A 20 5.25 -14.35 -12.21
N ALA A 21 4.45 -15.41 -12.37
CA ALA A 21 3.85 -16.11 -11.25
C ALA A 21 4.79 -17.21 -10.73
N LEU A 22 5.25 -17.10 -9.48
CA LEU A 22 6.11 -18.08 -8.83
C LEU A 22 5.45 -18.62 -7.54
N PRO A 23 5.59 -19.92 -7.24
CA PRO A 23 5.16 -20.46 -5.96
C PRO A 23 6.04 -19.95 -4.82
N CYS A 24 5.41 -19.55 -3.71
CA CYS A 24 6.12 -19.17 -2.50
C CYS A 24 6.84 -20.38 -1.91
N THR A 25 8.14 -20.28 -1.64
CA THR A 25 8.93 -21.36 -1.04
C THR A 25 8.53 -21.67 0.41
N ALA A 26 7.82 -20.77 1.08
CA ALA A 26 7.35 -20.95 2.45
C ALA A 26 5.94 -21.56 2.57
N CYS A 27 5.03 -21.27 1.61
CA CYS A 27 3.63 -21.71 1.71
C CYS A 27 3.07 -22.38 0.45
N GLY A 28 3.86 -22.50 -0.62
CA GLY A 28 3.50 -23.18 -1.87
C GLY A 28 2.51 -22.45 -2.77
N ARG A 29 1.87 -21.35 -2.31
CA ARG A 29 0.90 -20.60 -3.11
C ARG A 29 1.58 -19.79 -4.22
N ARG A 30 0.97 -19.78 -5.42
CA ARG A 30 1.42 -18.98 -6.56
C ARG A 30 1.13 -17.51 -6.30
N ASN A 31 2.18 -16.70 -6.28
CA ASN A 31 2.10 -15.25 -6.15
C ASN A 31 2.80 -14.61 -7.35
N GLN A 32 2.39 -13.39 -7.72
CA GLN A 32 2.99 -12.64 -8.81
C GLN A 32 4.21 -11.86 -8.29
N TRP A 33 5.31 -11.99 -9.01
CA TRP A 33 6.57 -11.32 -8.73
C TRP A 33 7.00 -10.52 -9.96
N PRO A 34 7.61 -9.34 -9.79
CA PRO A 34 8.13 -8.58 -10.91
C PRO A 34 9.22 -9.39 -11.62
N GLN A 35 9.19 -9.40 -12.94
CA GLN A 35 10.14 -10.14 -13.75
C GLN A 35 11.54 -9.52 -13.61
N PRO A 36 12.59 -10.33 -13.35
CA PRO A 36 13.94 -9.80 -13.26
C PRO A 36 14.45 -9.34 -14.63
N GLU A 37 14.88 -8.07 -14.69
CA GLU A 37 15.46 -7.44 -15.87
C GLU A 37 16.90 -6.97 -15.60
N LEU A 38 17.79 -7.11 -16.59
CA LEU A 38 19.18 -6.66 -16.55
C LEU A 38 19.42 -5.62 -17.65
N GLY A 39 19.85 -4.42 -17.26
CA GLY A 39 20.26 -3.38 -18.22
C GLY A 39 21.71 -3.54 -18.66
N CYS A 40 21.96 -3.48 -19.96
CA CYS A 40 23.29 -3.37 -20.55
C CYS A 40 23.66 -1.89 -20.74
N SER A 41 24.94 -1.55 -20.68
CA SER A 41 25.44 -0.17 -20.87
C SER A 41 25.17 0.41 -22.26
N CYS A 42 24.80 -0.42 -23.25
CA CYS A 42 24.35 0.04 -24.57
C CYS A 42 22.86 0.41 -24.65
N GLY A 43 22.10 0.26 -23.56
CA GLY A 43 20.66 0.57 -23.49
C GLY A 43 19.72 -0.62 -23.70
N THR A 44 20.24 -1.80 -24.02
CA THR A 44 19.43 -3.03 -24.10
C THR A 44 19.03 -3.54 -22.73
N VAL A 45 17.77 -4.00 -22.58
CA VAL A 45 17.26 -4.66 -21.38
C VAL A 45 17.02 -6.14 -21.69
N LEU A 46 17.63 -7.03 -20.91
CA LEU A 46 17.46 -8.48 -21.00
C LEU A 46 16.56 -9.00 -19.89
N ARG A 47 15.65 -9.91 -20.22
CA ARG A 47 14.78 -10.59 -19.25
C ARG A 47 15.40 -11.91 -18.82
N ILE A 48 15.48 -12.15 -17.52
CA ILE A 48 16.05 -13.38 -16.97
C ILE A 48 14.93 -14.43 -16.83
N PRO A 49 15.03 -15.60 -17.50
CA PRO A 49 14.05 -16.67 -17.32
C PRO A 49 14.17 -17.27 -15.91
N VAL A 50 13.05 -17.41 -15.21
CA VAL A 50 13.01 -18.01 -13.87
C VAL A 50 12.37 -19.40 -13.96
N THR A 51 13.12 -20.44 -13.57
CA THR A 51 12.62 -21.82 -13.45
C THR A 51 12.37 -22.15 -11.99
N ALA A 52 11.26 -22.83 -11.68
CA ALA A 52 10.98 -23.30 -10.33
C ALA A 52 11.89 -24.50 -9.99
N GLY A 53 12.64 -24.40 -8.88
CA GLY A 53 13.41 -25.52 -8.33
C GLY A 53 12.53 -26.56 -7.61
N PRO A 54 13.03 -27.80 -7.39
CA PRO A 54 12.29 -28.85 -6.70
C PRO A 54 11.99 -28.49 -5.23
N PRO A 55 10.87 -28.97 -4.66
CA PRO A 55 10.43 -28.62 -3.31
C PRO A 55 11.39 -29.17 -2.22
N PRO A 56 11.62 -28.43 -1.12
CA PRO A 56 12.45 -28.90 -0.01
C PRO A 56 11.72 -29.99 0.83
N PRO A 57 12.45 -30.92 1.47
CA PRO A 57 11.86 -31.95 2.33
C PRO A 57 11.29 -31.35 3.64
N PRO A 58 10.24 -31.98 4.22
CA PRO A 58 9.58 -31.46 5.41
C PRO A 58 10.44 -31.58 6.69
N PRO A 59 10.35 -30.63 7.63
CA PRO A 59 11.10 -30.65 8.89
C PRO A 59 10.51 -31.65 9.90
N ALA A 60 11.39 -32.33 10.64
CA ALA A 60 11.04 -33.26 11.71
C ALA A 60 10.61 -32.53 13.00
N ALA A 61 9.59 -33.08 13.67
CA ALA A 61 8.97 -32.51 14.87
C ALA A 61 9.92 -32.49 16.09
N SER A 62 9.89 -31.40 16.86
CA SER A 62 10.47 -31.30 18.20
C SER A 62 9.46 -30.68 19.17
N ALA A 63 9.40 -31.23 20.38
CA ALA A 63 8.44 -30.98 21.45
C ALA A 63 8.65 -29.60 22.16
N PRO A 64 7.74 -29.17 23.05
CA PRO A 64 7.59 -27.76 23.42
C PRO A 64 8.44 -27.37 24.64
N GLU A 65 9.05 -26.18 24.60
CA GLU A 65 9.66 -25.55 25.79
C GLU A 65 9.10 -24.14 26.05
N ARG A 66 8.44 -24.07 27.22
CA ARG A 66 8.16 -22.97 28.14
C ARG A 66 8.04 -21.53 27.63
N ALA A 67 6.86 -21.00 27.92
CA ALA A 67 6.53 -19.58 28.03
C ALA A 67 7.61 -18.76 28.78
N THR A 68 7.95 -17.62 28.21
CA THR A 68 8.45 -16.46 28.98
C THR A 68 7.99 -15.19 28.28
N GLY A 69 7.21 -14.38 29.00
CA GLY A 69 7.03 -12.96 28.74
C GLY A 69 6.07 -12.58 27.61
N ALA A 70 4.75 -12.74 27.85
CA ALA A 70 3.79 -11.83 27.26
C ALA A 70 4.09 -10.42 27.82
N VAL A 71 4.69 -9.56 27.01
CA VAL A 71 4.68 -8.13 27.31
C VAL A 71 3.26 -7.67 27.05
N ALA A 72 2.50 -7.52 28.13
CA ALA A 72 1.28 -6.72 28.11
C ALA A 72 1.68 -5.33 27.60
N SER A 73 1.20 -4.96 26.42
CA SER A 73 1.29 -3.58 25.95
C SER A 73 0.53 -2.72 26.94
N GLU A 74 1.25 -1.97 27.77
CA GLU A 74 0.67 -0.95 28.62
C GLU A 74 0.01 0.12 27.73
N PRO A 75 -1.26 0.48 27.98
CA PRO A 75 -1.88 1.61 27.32
C PRO A 75 -1.25 2.88 27.90
N GLY A 76 -0.36 3.51 27.14
CA GLY A 76 0.31 4.76 27.52
C GLY A 76 1.73 4.93 27.01
N ALA A 77 2.36 3.90 26.44
CA ALA A 77 3.68 4.06 25.82
C ALA A 77 3.55 4.93 24.56
N ALA A 78 4.14 6.14 24.61
CA ALA A 78 4.21 7.04 23.47
C ALA A 78 4.77 6.28 22.25
N ARG A 79 4.05 6.35 21.12
CA ARG A 79 4.46 5.68 19.88
C ARG A 79 5.88 6.14 19.51
N PRO A 80 6.84 5.23 19.23
CA PRO A 80 8.20 5.61 18.87
C PRO A 80 8.18 6.48 17.60
N ALA A 81 9.20 7.32 17.37
CA ALA A 81 9.27 8.11 16.15
C ALA A 81 9.27 7.21 14.89
N PHE A 82 8.47 7.57 13.88
CA PHE A 82 8.46 6.88 12.59
C PHE A 82 9.86 6.94 11.96
N GLN A 83 10.28 5.84 11.33
CA GLN A 83 11.59 5.73 10.68
C GLN A 83 11.42 5.87 9.16
N PRO A 84 11.72 7.05 8.58
CA PRO A 84 11.48 7.32 7.16
C PRO A 84 12.40 6.47 6.27
N ARG A 85 11.94 6.20 5.05
CA ARG A 85 12.76 5.57 4.01
C ARG A 85 12.66 6.40 2.74
N ALA A 86 13.83 6.78 2.20
CA ALA A 86 13.89 7.57 0.97
C ALA A 86 13.13 6.88 -0.18
N ILE A 87 12.38 7.68 -0.92
CA ILE A 87 11.52 7.21 -2.01
C ILE A 87 12.20 7.52 -3.33
N ARG A 88 12.53 6.47 -4.09
CA ARG A 88 13.12 6.59 -5.43
C ARG A 88 12.20 6.04 -6.51
N THR A 89 11.23 5.23 -6.11
CA THR A 89 10.28 4.55 -6.99
C THR A 89 8.86 4.57 -6.41
N ALA A 90 7.86 4.32 -7.27
CA ALA A 90 6.48 4.10 -6.83
C ALA A 90 6.36 2.96 -5.81
N ARG A 91 7.21 1.92 -5.93
CA ARG A 91 7.26 0.81 -4.97
C ARG A 91 7.72 1.25 -3.59
N ASP A 92 8.69 2.16 -3.52
CA ASP A 92 9.18 2.71 -2.26
C ASP A 92 8.08 3.53 -1.57
N ALA A 93 7.29 4.28 -2.34
CA ALA A 93 6.16 5.04 -1.82
C ALA A 93 5.11 4.11 -1.18
N VAL A 94 4.71 3.04 -1.87
CA VAL A 94 3.77 2.05 -1.33
C VAL A 94 4.34 1.34 -0.09
N THR A 95 5.63 1.00 -0.12
CA THR A 95 6.29 0.33 1.01
C THR A 95 6.33 1.26 2.22
N THR A 96 6.67 2.53 2.02
CA THR A 96 6.72 3.54 3.09
C THR A 96 5.33 3.81 3.64
N ALA A 97 4.31 3.93 2.78
CA ALA A 97 2.92 4.03 3.19
C ALA A 97 2.49 2.82 4.04
N ALA A 98 2.80 1.58 3.62
CA ALA A 98 2.48 0.39 4.39
C ALA A 98 3.21 0.35 5.76
N LEU A 99 4.48 0.78 5.82
CA LEU A 99 5.21 0.88 7.08
C LEU A 99 4.59 1.95 8.00
N TYR A 100 4.17 3.08 7.43
CA TYR A 100 3.53 4.16 8.17
C TYR A 100 2.18 3.72 8.74
N LEU A 101 1.34 3.04 7.95
CA LEU A 101 0.06 2.50 8.43
C LEU A 101 0.26 1.45 9.54
N ARG A 102 1.30 0.62 9.46
CA ARG A 102 1.67 -0.32 10.55
C ARG A 102 2.09 0.43 11.80
N TRP A 103 2.86 1.49 11.63
CA TRP A 103 3.28 2.36 12.72
C TRP A 103 2.09 3.04 13.40
N LEU A 104 1.10 3.49 12.62
CA LEU A 104 -0.18 4.00 13.14
C LEU A 104 -0.98 2.95 13.93
N GLY A 105 -0.70 1.65 13.75
CA GLY A 105 -1.34 0.55 14.49
C GLY A 105 -2.24 -0.34 13.63
N TYR A 106 -2.38 -0.07 12.33
CA TYR A 106 -3.11 -0.95 11.42
C TYR A 106 -2.35 -2.27 11.21
N ARG A 107 -3.07 -3.39 11.27
CA ARG A 107 -2.52 -4.74 11.11
C ARG A 107 -3.04 -5.38 9.82
N ASP A 108 -2.36 -6.44 9.40
CA ASP A 108 -2.75 -7.26 8.23
C ASP A 108 -2.84 -6.46 6.92
N ILE A 109 -1.91 -5.51 6.73
CA ILE A 109 -1.85 -4.71 5.51
C ILE A 109 -1.54 -5.60 4.32
N ARG A 110 -2.49 -5.63 3.39
CA ARG A 110 -2.46 -6.34 2.11
C ARG A 110 -2.74 -5.34 0.98
N ARG A 111 -2.52 -5.74 -0.28
CA ARG A 111 -3.08 -4.97 -1.40
C ARG A 111 -4.60 -5.15 -1.39
N ALA A 112 -5.32 -4.06 -1.70
CA ALA A 112 -6.76 -4.13 -1.89
C ALA A 112 -7.06 -4.99 -3.13
N ASP A 113 -8.08 -5.85 -3.04
CA ASP A 113 -8.46 -6.74 -4.14
C ASP A 113 -9.19 -5.98 -5.26
N GLN A 114 -9.83 -4.86 -4.93
CA GLN A 114 -10.44 -3.95 -5.90
C GLN A 114 -9.46 -2.89 -6.38
N ARG A 115 -9.49 -2.62 -7.69
CA ARG A 115 -8.64 -1.65 -8.36
C ARG A 115 -9.26 -0.25 -8.26
N PRO A 116 -8.61 0.72 -7.59
CA PRO A 116 -8.96 2.11 -7.76
C PRO A 116 -8.55 2.59 -9.18
N PRO A 117 -9.29 3.53 -9.79
CA PRO A 117 -9.06 3.98 -11.16
C PRO A 117 -7.70 4.67 -11.34
N ASN A 118 -7.20 5.30 -10.28
CA ASN A 118 -5.88 5.90 -10.19
C ASN A 118 -5.17 5.32 -8.94
N GLY A 119 -3.84 5.26 -8.93
CA GLY A 119 -3.02 4.85 -7.76
C GLY A 119 -3.10 3.36 -7.35
N ILE A 120 -2.63 3.06 -6.14
CA ILE A 120 -2.43 1.72 -5.60
C ILE A 120 -3.19 1.58 -4.28
N GLY A 121 -4.18 0.69 -4.24
CA GLY A 121 -4.97 0.39 -3.05
C GLY A 121 -4.26 -0.57 -2.10
N LEU A 122 -4.22 -0.20 -0.82
CA LEU A 122 -3.86 -1.04 0.32
C LEU A 122 -5.09 -1.25 1.18
N ALA A 123 -5.28 -2.46 1.70
CA ALA A 123 -6.35 -2.79 2.62
C ALA A 123 -5.77 -3.31 3.92
N ALA A 124 -6.39 -2.93 5.03
CA ALA A 124 -6.14 -3.48 6.36
C ALA A 124 -7.49 -3.74 7.03
N HIS A 125 -7.49 -4.34 8.21
CA HIS A 125 -8.75 -4.58 8.91
C HIS A 125 -9.44 -3.25 9.26
N GLY A 126 -10.58 -2.97 8.61
CA GLY A 126 -11.35 -1.74 8.80
C GLY A 126 -10.78 -0.49 8.09
N LEU A 127 -9.80 -0.64 7.19
CA LEU A 127 -9.18 0.49 6.48
C LEU A 127 -8.94 0.18 4.99
N LEU A 128 -9.28 1.13 4.13
CA LEU A 128 -8.81 1.24 2.76
C LEU A 128 -7.88 2.45 2.59
N ALA A 129 -6.63 2.19 2.24
CA ALA A 129 -5.64 3.22 1.99
C ALA A 129 -5.35 3.34 0.49
N GLN A 130 -5.43 4.54 -0.03
CA GLN A 130 -5.08 4.88 -1.40
C GLN A 130 -3.68 5.50 -1.44
N VAL A 131 -2.78 4.96 -2.26
CA VAL A 131 -1.45 5.53 -2.47
C VAL A 131 -1.31 5.97 -3.92
N ASP A 132 -1.13 7.26 -4.16
CA ASP A 132 -0.88 7.83 -5.49
C ASP A 132 0.61 8.24 -5.63
N PRO A 133 1.44 7.42 -6.32
CA PRO A 133 2.84 7.72 -6.56
C PRO A 133 3.05 8.61 -7.80
N THR A 134 2.00 9.11 -8.44
CA THR A 134 2.13 9.92 -9.65
C THR A 134 2.64 11.32 -9.33
N VAL A 135 3.10 12.02 -10.36
CA VAL A 135 3.57 13.41 -10.28
C VAL A 135 2.43 14.43 -10.43
N ARG A 136 1.18 13.98 -10.55
CA ARG A 136 0.01 14.85 -10.73
C ARG A 136 -0.71 15.00 -9.39
N PRO A 137 -1.09 16.23 -8.99
CA PRO A 137 -1.92 16.42 -7.80
C PRO A 137 -3.27 15.70 -7.94
N ALA A 138 -3.70 15.04 -6.87
CA ALA A 138 -4.97 14.32 -6.82
C ALA A 138 -6.16 15.30 -6.92
N ALA A 139 -7.19 14.88 -7.66
CA ALA A 139 -8.40 15.66 -7.93
C ALA A 139 -9.52 15.32 -6.93
N PRO A 140 -10.55 16.18 -6.77
CA PRO A 140 -11.65 15.93 -5.84
C PRO A 140 -12.40 14.63 -6.12
N ARG A 141 -12.50 14.21 -7.39
CA ARG A 141 -13.12 12.94 -7.77
C ARG A 141 -12.37 11.72 -7.22
N ASP A 142 -11.04 11.78 -7.13
CA ASP A 142 -10.25 10.68 -6.59
C ASP A 142 -10.56 10.46 -5.09
N VAL A 143 -10.77 11.56 -4.35
CA VAL A 143 -11.19 11.54 -2.94
C VAL A 143 -12.61 10.96 -2.80
N GLU A 144 -13.54 11.44 -3.63
CA GLU A 144 -14.94 10.99 -3.61
C GLU A 144 -15.05 9.48 -3.94
N CYS A 145 -14.32 9.02 -4.95
CA CYS A 145 -14.29 7.60 -5.32
C CYS A 145 -13.78 6.74 -4.18
N LEU A 146 -12.65 7.11 -3.56
CA LEU A 146 -12.11 6.40 -2.40
C LEU A 146 -13.14 6.33 -1.26
N TRP A 147 -13.74 7.46 -0.92
CA TRP A 147 -14.71 7.54 0.17
C TRP A 147 -15.94 6.67 -0.09
N LEU A 148 -16.48 6.66 -1.32
CA LEU A 148 -17.61 5.81 -1.69
C LEU A 148 -17.27 4.31 -1.64
N THR A 149 -16.07 3.92 -2.09
CA THR A 149 -15.60 2.53 -1.96
C THR A 149 -15.48 2.13 -0.49
N ALA A 150 -14.88 2.97 0.35
CA ALA A 150 -14.73 2.70 1.78
C ALA A 150 -16.07 2.61 2.50
N MET A 151 -17.01 3.51 2.19
CA MET A 151 -18.38 3.43 2.69
C MET A 151 -19.06 2.12 2.29
N THR A 152 -18.89 1.69 1.04
CA THR A 152 -19.48 0.44 0.53
C THR A 152 -18.90 -0.78 1.27
N GLU A 153 -17.60 -0.75 1.56
CA GLU A 153 -16.90 -1.80 2.32
C GLU A 153 -17.03 -1.65 3.85
N SER A 154 -17.78 -0.64 4.33
CA SER A 154 -17.90 -0.31 5.76
C SER A 154 -16.54 -0.12 6.46
N ALA A 155 -15.58 0.43 5.74
CA ALA A 155 -14.21 0.68 6.18
C ALA A 155 -13.94 2.18 6.30
N ASP A 156 -12.96 2.54 7.13
CA ASP A 156 -12.35 3.87 7.08
C ASP A 156 -11.46 3.97 5.84
N CYS A 157 -11.10 5.19 5.45
CA CYS A 157 -10.14 5.38 4.38
C CYS A 157 -9.11 6.45 4.67
N VAL A 158 -8.01 6.39 3.92
CA VAL A 158 -6.92 7.38 3.94
C VAL A 158 -6.35 7.52 2.53
N TYR A 159 -6.01 8.74 2.15
CA TYR A 159 -5.34 9.00 0.87
C TYR A 159 -3.93 9.53 1.15
N ILE A 160 -2.93 8.88 0.56
CA ILE A 160 -1.53 9.27 0.56
C ILE A 160 -1.11 9.61 -0.88
N SER A 161 -0.55 10.80 -1.12
CA SER A 161 -0.10 11.25 -2.44
C SER A 161 1.34 11.76 -2.40
N LEU A 162 2.15 11.48 -3.43
CA LEU A 162 3.47 12.12 -3.60
C LEU A 162 3.36 13.55 -4.13
N ALA A 163 2.48 13.79 -5.09
CA ALA A 163 2.30 15.10 -5.73
C ALA A 163 1.33 16.03 -5.01
N GLY A 164 0.75 15.56 -3.89
CA GLY A 164 -0.27 16.28 -3.14
C GLY A 164 -1.62 16.33 -3.83
N TYR A 165 -2.35 17.41 -3.58
CA TYR A 165 -3.79 17.53 -3.82
C TYR A 165 -4.10 18.91 -4.39
N THR A 166 -5.11 19.00 -5.24
CA THR A 166 -5.70 20.30 -5.58
C THR A 166 -6.42 20.90 -4.36
N ASP A 167 -6.61 22.22 -4.33
CA ASP A 167 -7.34 22.88 -3.23
C ASP A 167 -8.77 22.33 -3.10
N ASP A 168 -9.46 22.09 -4.22
CA ASP A 168 -10.78 21.46 -4.24
C ASP A 168 -10.77 20.06 -3.63
N ALA A 169 -9.72 19.28 -3.86
CA ALA A 169 -9.57 17.95 -3.27
C ALA A 169 -9.38 18.03 -1.75
N ARG A 170 -8.62 19.02 -1.25
CA ARG A 170 -8.43 19.25 0.20
C ARG A 170 -9.73 19.69 0.88
N LEU A 171 -10.47 20.61 0.26
CA LEU A 171 -11.79 21.04 0.74
C LEU A 171 -12.77 19.86 0.77
N ARG A 172 -12.82 19.07 -0.30
CA ARG A 172 -13.69 17.89 -0.39
C ARG A 172 -13.33 16.84 0.67
N ALA A 173 -12.05 16.55 0.87
CA ALA A 173 -11.61 15.60 1.88
C ALA A 173 -11.95 16.05 3.30
N THR A 174 -11.82 17.35 3.58
CA THR A 174 -12.23 17.93 4.87
C THR A 174 -13.73 17.75 5.10
N ALA A 175 -14.56 18.02 4.09
CA ALA A 175 -16.01 17.83 4.18
C ALA A 175 -16.42 16.36 4.38
N LEU A 176 -15.65 15.42 3.83
CA LEU A 176 -15.92 13.98 3.92
C LEU A 176 -15.21 13.31 5.11
N GLY A 177 -14.36 14.03 5.84
CA GLY A 177 -13.53 13.48 6.91
C GLY A 177 -12.47 12.49 6.44
N VAL A 178 -12.00 12.60 5.19
CA VAL A 178 -10.95 11.72 4.63
C VAL A 178 -9.58 12.26 5.03
N PRO A 179 -8.77 11.52 5.82
CA PRO A 179 -7.39 11.89 6.12
C PRO A 179 -6.54 11.92 4.85
N LEU A 180 -5.83 13.04 4.65
CA LEU A 180 -4.91 13.23 3.53
C LEU A 180 -3.47 13.34 4.03
N PHE A 181 -2.55 12.64 3.37
CA PHE A 181 -1.12 12.74 3.63
C PHE A 181 -0.34 13.02 2.35
N VAL A 182 0.62 13.94 2.44
CA VAL A 182 1.68 14.06 1.43
C VAL A 182 2.86 13.25 1.89
N LEU A 183 3.37 12.37 1.04
CA LEU A 183 4.57 11.62 1.33
C LEU A 183 5.73 12.25 0.56
N ASP A 184 6.67 12.87 1.28
CA ASP A 184 7.82 13.50 0.64
C ASP A 184 8.84 12.46 0.13
N LEU A 185 9.83 12.90 -0.67
CA LEU A 185 10.86 12.00 -1.19
C LEU A 185 11.84 11.47 -0.12
N ALA A 186 11.85 12.06 1.08
CA ALA A 186 12.57 11.50 2.23
C ALA A 186 11.77 10.35 2.90
N GLY A 187 10.50 10.19 2.53
CA GLY A 187 9.58 9.20 3.06
C GLY A 187 8.92 9.63 4.36
N VAL A 188 8.90 10.94 4.66
CA VAL A 188 8.19 11.48 5.82
C VAL A 188 6.74 11.75 5.41
N PRO A 189 5.75 11.09 6.04
CA PRO A 189 4.35 11.38 5.81
C PRO A 189 3.97 12.69 6.52
N GLN A 190 3.40 13.62 5.78
CA GLN A 190 2.95 14.92 6.27
C GLN A 190 1.41 14.97 6.24
N PRO A 191 0.74 15.10 7.40
CA PRO A 191 -0.70 15.35 7.43
C PRO A 191 -1.01 16.70 6.77
N VAL A 192 -2.07 16.76 5.97
CA VAL A 192 -2.45 17.99 5.26
C VAL A 192 -3.88 18.48 5.55
N ASN A 193 -4.57 17.82 6.47
CA ASN A 193 -5.86 18.26 7.02
C ASN A 193 -6.05 17.74 8.45
N ASP A 194 -7.01 18.31 9.17
CA ASP A 194 -7.27 17.98 10.58
C ASP A 194 -7.53 16.48 10.80
N ALA A 195 -8.25 15.82 9.89
CA ALA A 195 -8.49 14.38 9.95
C ALA A 195 -7.17 13.57 9.90
N ALA A 196 -6.18 14.02 9.12
CA ALA A 196 -4.85 13.43 9.09
C ALA A 196 -4.01 13.76 10.32
N ASP A 197 -4.13 14.95 10.89
CA ASP A 197 -3.47 15.32 12.15
C ASP A 197 -3.97 14.47 13.32
N THR A 198 -5.29 14.29 13.42
CA THR A 198 -5.91 13.39 14.40
C THR A 198 -5.41 11.97 14.20
N LEU A 199 -5.47 11.43 12.98
CA LEU A 199 -5.01 10.07 12.70
C LEU A 199 -3.51 9.89 12.98
N ASN A 200 -2.67 10.88 12.68
CA ASN A 200 -1.24 10.83 12.95
C ASN A 200 -0.95 10.80 14.46
N THR A 201 -1.68 11.61 15.23
CA THR A 201 -1.50 11.76 16.68
C THR A 201 -2.06 10.57 17.45
N GLU A 202 -3.28 10.16 17.15
CA GLU A 202 -4.01 9.11 17.87
C GLU A 202 -3.65 7.71 17.33
N GLY A 203 -3.45 7.58 16.02
CA GLY A 203 -3.29 6.31 15.33
C GLY A 203 -4.57 5.62 14.94
N ALA A 204 -4.43 4.35 14.58
CA ALA A 204 -5.55 3.50 14.21
C ALA A 204 -6.58 3.48 15.36
N PRO A 205 -7.87 3.69 15.07
CA PRO A 205 -8.90 3.71 16.09
C PRO A 205 -8.94 2.38 16.83
N GLU A 206 -9.09 2.44 18.16
CA GLU A 206 -9.26 1.24 18.96
C GLU A 206 -10.47 0.45 18.48
N ARG A 207 -10.36 -0.89 18.45
CA ARG A 207 -11.46 -1.73 18.00
C ARG A 207 -12.63 -1.62 18.99
N GLY A 208 -13.62 -0.82 18.63
CA GLY A 208 -14.93 -0.82 19.29
C GLY A 208 -15.44 0.54 19.75
N THR A 209 -15.60 1.51 18.83
CA THR A 209 -16.42 2.70 19.13
C THR A 209 -17.26 3.23 17.97
N ARG A 210 -17.44 2.47 16.88
CA ARG A 210 -18.67 2.64 16.06
C ARG A 210 -19.85 1.93 16.73
N ALA A 211 -20.11 2.31 17.98
CA ALA A 211 -21.43 2.14 18.56
C ALA A 211 -22.36 3.12 17.84
N ARG A 212 -23.56 2.64 17.54
CA ARG A 212 -24.65 3.33 16.87
C ARG A 212 -24.95 4.70 17.51
N ASP A 213 -24.50 5.77 16.87
CA ASP A 213 -25.18 7.06 16.88
C ASP A 213 -25.58 7.31 15.42
N GLY A 214 -26.82 7.15 14.95
CA GLY A 214 -28.11 7.31 15.58
C GLY A 214 -28.80 8.51 14.93
N ARG A 215 -29.81 8.26 14.07
CA ARG A 215 -30.98 9.14 14.02
C ARG A 215 -32.20 8.39 13.47
N SER A 216 -33.10 8.08 14.40
CA SER A 216 -34.54 7.92 14.20
C SER A 216 -35.19 9.23 13.81
#